data_AF-A7TCW1-F1
#
_entry.id   AF-A7TCW1-F1
#
_cell.length_a   1.000
_cell.length_b   1.000
_cell.length_c   1.000
_cell.angle_alpha   90.00
_cell.angle_beta   90.00
_cell.angle_gamma   90.00
#
_symmetry.space_group_name_H-M   'P 1'
#
loop_
_entity.id
_entity.type
_entity.pdbx_description
1 polymer ?
#
loop_
_entity_poly.entity_id
_entity_poly.type
_entity_poly.pdbx_seq_one_letter_code
_entity_poly.pdbx_strand_id
1 'polypeptide(L)'
;MNVFGLMWVEATLFAIAEINNRKDILPNITLGFDIRDSANDVHNALNASLDFVLPLSDPTTNKNTSKSSHGDTLSAVIGGAGSTISKAVNNVLSMNNIPQ
;
A
#
# COMPACT_ATOMS: atom_id res chain seq x y z
N MET A 1 17.95 -0.61 12.78
CA MET A 1 17.72 -0.24 11.37
C MET A 1 17.95 -1.47 10.51
N ASN A 2 16.98 -1.88 9.69
CA ASN A 2 17.09 -3.03 8.80
C ASN A 2 17.55 -2.54 7.41
N VAL A 3 18.76 -2.92 6.99
CA VAL A 3 19.34 -2.49 5.71
C VAL A 3 18.59 -3.07 4.51
N PHE A 4 18.15 -4.34 4.59
CA PHE A 4 17.36 -4.95 3.52
C PHE A 4 16.01 -4.24 3.34
N GLY A 5 15.36 -3.87 4.44
CA GLY A 5 14.13 -3.08 4.41
C GLY A 5 14.31 -1.77 3.65
N LEU A 6 15.38 -1.02 3.94
CA LEU A 6 15.67 0.22 3.22
C LEU A 6 15.98 -0.03 1.74
N MET A 7 16.76 -1.07 1.42
CA MET A 7 17.04 -1.43 0.03
C MET A 7 15.78 -1.78 -0.77
N TRP A 8 14.81 -2.47 -0.15
CA TRP A 8 13.53 -2.80 -0.80
C TRP A 8 12.67 -1.56 -1.05
N VAL A 9 12.69 -0.59 -0.12
CA VAL A 9 12.05 0.71 -0.31
C VAL A 9 12.67 1.44 -1.50
N GLU A 10 14.00 1.58 -1.54
CA GLU A 10 14.71 2.22 -2.65
C GLU A 10 14.45 1.53 -4.00
N ALA A 11 14.44 0.20 -4.02
CA ALA A 11 14.11 -0.56 -5.23
C ALA A 11 12.68 -0.29 -5.73
N THR A 12 11.73 -0.14 -4.80
CA THR A 12 10.32 0.18 -5.13
C THR A 12 10.21 1.60 -5.70
N LEU A 13 10.87 2.58 -5.07
CA LEU A 13 10.93 3.96 -5.54
C LEU A 13 11.53 4.05 -6.95
N PHE A 14 12.66 3.37 -7.16
CA PHE A 14 13.33 3.30 -8.45
C PHE A 14 12.43 2.69 -9.53
N ALA A 15 11.81 1.54 -9.26
CA ALA A 15 10.94 0.87 -10.22
C ALA A 15 9.74 1.74 -10.63
N ILE A 16 9.10 2.42 -9.67
CA ILE A 16 7.98 3.33 -9.95
C ILE A 16 8.43 4.52 -10.78
N ALA A 17 9.60 5.11 -10.46
CA ALA A 17 10.15 6.21 -11.24
C ALA A 17 10.47 5.80 -12.68
N GLU A 18 11.04 4.61 -12.88
CA GLU A 18 11.31 4.05 -14.21
C GLU A 18 10.01 3.82 -15.01
N ILE A 19 8.96 3.28 -14.37
CA ILE A 19 7.66 3.08 -15.03
C ILE A 19 7.05 4.43 -15.43
N ASN A 20 7.01 5.39 -14.52
CA ASN A 20 6.43 6.71 -14.78
C ASN A 20 7.17 7.52 -15.86
N ASN A 21 8.46 7.24 -16.09
CA ASN A 21 9.26 7.86 -17.15
C ASN A 21 9.13 7.18 -18.52
N ARG A 22 8.53 5.99 -18.58
CA ARG A 22 8.31 5.26 -19.82
C ARG A 22 7.06 5.74 -20.55
N LYS A 23 7.13 5.74 -21.88
CA LYS A 23 6.00 6.12 -22.75
C LYS A 23 5.21 4.92 -23.28
N ASP A 24 5.73 3.73 -23.09
CA ASP A 24 5.17 2.47 -23.60
C ASP A 24 4.48 1.63 -22.51
N ILE A 25 4.71 1.95 -21.23
CA ILE A 25 4.01 1.35 -20.09
C ILE A 25 3.23 2.47 -19.39
N LEU A 26 1.92 2.27 -19.24
CA LEU A 26 1.01 3.20 -18.55
C LEU A 26 1.10 4.67 -19.04
N PRO A 27 0.98 4.93 -20.35
CA PRO A 27 1.05 6.30 -20.87
C PRO A 27 -0.08 7.17 -20.29
N ASN A 28 0.27 8.39 -19.86
CA ASN A 28 -0.62 9.35 -19.21
C ASN A 28 -1.19 8.90 -17.84
N ILE A 29 -0.59 7.89 -17.21
CA ILE A 29 -0.92 7.46 -15.85
C ILE A 29 0.35 7.58 -15.02
N THR A 30 0.24 8.19 -13.83
CA THR A 30 1.33 8.27 -12.87
C THR A 30 1.04 7.29 -11.73
N LEU A 31 1.92 6.34 -11.51
CA LEU A 31 1.89 5.46 -10.34
C LEU A 31 2.38 6.22 -9.10
N GLY A 32 1.54 6.24 -8.06
CA GLY A 32 1.91 6.64 -6.71
C GLY A 32 2.25 5.44 -5.82
N PHE A 33 2.60 5.72 -4.57
CA PHE A 33 2.86 4.69 -3.55
C PHE A 33 2.59 5.24 -2.14
N ASP A 34 2.24 4.34 -1.22
CA ASP A 34 2.22 4.56 0.24
C ASP A 34 2.97 3.39 0.87
N ILE A 35 4.09 3.67 1.57
CA ILE A 35 5.01 2.67 2.11
C ILE A 35 4.89 2.65 3.63
N ARG A 36 4.55 1.50 4.20
CA ARG A 36 4.39 1.29 5.64
C ARG A 36 5.43 0.32 6.18
N ASP A 37 6.02 0.63 7.34
CA ASP A 37 6.95 -0.26 8.02
C ASP A 37 6.18 -1.37 8.74
N SER A 38 6.45 -2.63 8.37
CA SER A 38 5.87 -3.80 9.04
C SER A 38 6.58 -4.14 10.35
N ALA A 39 7.76 -3.56 10.61
CA ALA A 39 8.63 -3.87 11.74
C ALA A 39 8.95 -5.37 11.92
N ASN A 40 8.79 -6.18 10.86
CA ASN A 40 8.82 -7.64 10.92
C ASN A 40 7.89 -8.23 12.00
N ASP A 41 6.75 -7.59 12.22
CA ASP A 41 5.76 -7.96 13.23
C ASP A 41 4.35 -8.02 12.62
N VAL A 42 3.58 -9.03 13.02
CA VAL A 42 2.25 -9.29 12.46
C VAL A 42 1.26 -8.20 12.83
N HIS A 43 1.33 -7.66 14.06
CA HIS A 43 0.38 -6.65 14.51
C HIS A 43 0.58 -5.33 13.77
N ASN A 44 1.83 -4.90 13.61
CA ASN A 44 2.17 -3.70 12.84
C ASN A 44 1.74 -3.83 11.36
N ALA A 45 2.02 -4.97 10.73
CA ALA A 45 1.60 -5.21 9.35
C ALA A 45 0.07 -5.26 9.18
N LEU A 46 -0.65 -5.82 10.16
CA LEU A 46 -2.11 -5.85 10.14
C LEU A 46 -2.70 -4.44 10.25
N ASN A 47 -2.18 -3.62 11.16
CA ASN A 47 -2.61 -2.22 11.30
C ASN A 47 -2.39 -1.43 10.01
N ALA A 48 -1.22 -1.58 9.38
CA ALA A 48 -0.95 -0.97 8.07
C ALA A 48 -1.92 -1.46 6.97
N SER A 49 -2.29 -2.75 7.00
CA SER A 49 -3.26 -3.31 6.04
C SER A 49 -4.67 -2.76 6.24
N LEU A 50 -5.05 -2.49 7.49
CA LEU A 50 -6.34 -1.87 7.81
C LEU A 50 -6.39 -0.42 7.33
N ASP A 51 -5.31 0.35 7.49
CA ASP A 51 -5.22 1.73 6.96
C ASP A 51 -5.46 1.79 5.45
N PHE A 52 -5.06 0.75 4.70
CA PHE A 52 -5.25 0.64 3.26
C PHE A 52 -6.70 0.32 2.84
N VAL A 53 -7.47 -0.31 3.72
CA VAL A 53 -8.81 -0.82 3.41
C VAL A 53 -9.91 0.05 4.01
N LEU A 54 -9.64 0.62 5.18
CA LEU A 54 -10.61 1.44 5.89
C LEU A 54 -10.67 2.84 5.27
N PRO A 55 -11.87 3.40 5.05
CA PRO A 55 -12.00 4.81 4.69
C PRO A 55 -11.35 5.64 5.79
N LEU A 56 -10.50 6.60 5.43
CA LEU A 56 -10.03 7.64 6.34
C LEU A 56 -11.26 8.39 6.88
N SER A 57 -11.78 7.98 8.04
CA SER A 57 -12.81 8.70 8.76
C SER A 57 -12.15 9.85 9.48
N ASP A 58 -12.30 11.07 8.97
CA ASP A 58 -11.95 12.28 9.72
C ASP A 58 -12.87 12.38 10.95
N PRO A 59 -12.34 12.28 12.18
CA PRO A 59 -13.16 12.33 13.40
C PRO A 59 -13.88 13.68 13.59
N THR A 60 -13.46 14.72 12.87
CA THR A 60 -13.96 16.09 13.04
C THR A 60 -15.10 16.45 12.09
N THR A 61 -15.36 15.62 11.07
CA THR A 61 -16.46 15.85 10.14
C THR A 61 -17.45 14.68 10.18
N ASN A 62 -18.61 14.92 10.79
CA ASN A 62 -19.84 14.09 10.67
C ASN A 62 -20.41 14.08 9.24
N LYS A 63 -19.55 14.13 8.23
CA LYS A 63 -19.92 13.81 6.87
C LYS A 63 -19.54 12.35 6.71
N ASN A 64 -20.56 11.50 6.61
CA ASN A 64 -20.47 10.33 5.75
C ASN A 64 -20.21 10.85 4.32
N THR A 65 -18.99 11.29 4.06
CA THR A 65 -18.51 11.38 2.70
C THR A 65 -18.34 9.94 2.27
N SER A 66 -19.42 9.35 1.75
CA SER A 66 -19.41 8.24 0.78
C SER A 66 -18.73 8.64 -0.54
N LYS A 67 -17.78 9.57 -0.43
CA LYS A 67 -16.89 10.20 -1.37
C LYS A 67 -15.66 10.57 -0.53
N SER A 68 -15.03 9.57 0.08
CA SER A 68 -13.61 9.77 0.32
C SER A 68 -13.03 10.13 -1.04
N SER A 69 -12.30 11.24 -1.10
CA SER A 69 -11.57 11.62 -2.29
C SER A 69 -10.43 10.63 -2.51
N HIS A 70 -10.73 9.33 -2.63
CA HIS A 70 -9.87 8.30 -3.18
C HIS A 70 -9.83 8.51 -4.69
N GLY A 71 -9.30 9.66 -5.11
CA GLY A 71 -8.82 9.84 -6.48
C GLY A 71 -7.67 8.87 -6.79
N ASP A 72 -7.01 8.34 -5.75
CA ASP A 72 -5.99 7.30 -5.85
C ASP A 72 -6.56 5.99 -5.34
N THR A 73 -7.04 5.14 -6.25
CA THR A 73 -7.48 3.79 -5.91
C THR A 73 -6.26 2.93 -5.62
N LEU A 74 -6.10 2.45 -4.38
CA LEU A 74 -5.10 1.45 -4.05
C LEU A 74 -5.30 0.24 -4.96
N SER A 75 -4.33 0.02 -5.85
CA SER A 75 -4.46 -0.99 -6.92
C SER A 75 -3.90 -2.35 -6.50
N ALA A 76 -2.85 -2.36 -5.68
CA ALA A 76 -2.18 -3.56 -5.19
C ALA A 76 -1.30 -3.22 -3.98
N VAL A 77 -0.93 -4.24 -3.20
CA VAL A 77 0.07 -4.12 -2.12
C VAL A 77 1.27 -5.00 -2.47
N ILE A 78 2.49 -4.49 -2.25
CA ILE A 78 3.72 -5.27 -2.43
C ILE A 78 4.29 -5.62 -1.06
N GLY A 79 4.53 -6.91 -0.80
CA GLY A 79 5.43 -7.35 0.27
C GLY A 79 4.81 -8.21 1.37
N GLY A 80 5.17 -7.89 2.62
CA GLY A 80 5.07 -8.73 3.82
C GLY A 80 6.37 -9.45 4.18
N ALA A 81 7.29 -9.63 3.21
CA ALA A 81 8.63 -10.24 3.31
C ALA A 81 8.69 -11.67 3.89
N GLY A 82 8.16 -11.89 5.09
CA GLY A 82 7.97 -13.19 5.71
C GLY A 82 6.57 -13.75 5.44
N SER A 83 6.49 -15.06 5.20
CA SER A 83 5.23 -15.73 4.84
C SER A 83 4.12 -15.58 5.89
N THR A 84 4.46 -15.59 7.19
CA THR A 84 3.50 -15.35 8.28
C THR A 84 2.87 -13.96 8.18
N ILE A 85 3.70 -12.94 7.93
CA ILE A 85 3.26 -11.55 7.78
C ILE A 85 2.43 -11.41 6.49
N SER A 86 2.91 -11.94 5.36
CA SER A 86 2.18 -11.88 4.09
C SER A 86 0.80 -12.53 4.18
N LYS A 87 0.65 -13.66 4.87
CA LYS A 87 -0.67 -14.29 5.10
C LYS A 87 -1.59 -13.40 5.92
N ALA A 88 -1.08 -12.77 6.99
CA ALA A 88 -1.88 -11.88 7.83
C ALA A 88 -2.35 -10.64 7.06
N VAL A 89 -1.48 -10.04 6.25
CA VAL A 89 -1.80 -8.92 5.35
C VAL A 89 -2.87 -9.34 4.34
N ASN A 90 -2.67 -10.47 3.65
CA ASN A 90 -3.60 -10.97 2.64
C ASN A 90 -5.00 -11.27 3.20
N ASN A 91 -5.09 -11.73 4.45
CA ASN A 91 -6.38 -11.96 5.09
C ASN A 91 -7.24 -10.67 5.15
N VAL A 92 -6.61 -9.49 5.29
CA VAL A 92 -7.32 -8.20 5.26
C VAL A 92 -7.58 -7.76 3.81
N LEU A 93 -6.56 -7.77 2.96
CA LEU A 93 -6.64 -7.26 1.58
C LEU A 93 -7.64 -8.04 0.72
N SER A 94 -7.71 -9.36 0.91
CA SER A 94 -8.61 -10.25 0.18
C SER A 94 -10.08 -9.93 0.38
N MET A 95 -10.46 -9.35 1.52
CA MET A 95 -11.85 -8.94 1.80
C MET A 95 -12.33 -7.83 0.86
N ASN A 96 -11.40 -7.04 0.32
CA ASN A 96 -11.66 -5.93 -0.60
C ASN A 96 -11.17 -6.23 -2.02
N ASN A 97 -10.81 -7.48 -2.34
CA ASN A 97 -10.25 -7.91 -3.62
C ASN A 97 -8.99 -7.13 -4.03
N ILE A 98 -8.18 -6.70 -3.06
CA ILE A 98 -6.91 -6.02 -3.33
C ILE A 98 -5.82 -7.09 -3.52
N PRO A 99 -5.15 -7.15 -4.69
CA PRO A 99 -4.08 -8.11 -4.92
C PRO A 99 -2.83 -7.80 -4.08
N GLN A 100 -2.16 -8.87 -3.65
CA GLN A 100 -0.86 -8.84 -2.97
C GLN A 100 0.14 -9.75 -3.69
#